data_AF-A0AAV7ISF2-F1
#
_entry.id   AF-A0AAV7ISF2-F1
#
_cell.length_a   1.000
_cell.length_b   1.000
_cell.length_c   1.000
_cell.angle_alpha   90.00
_cell.angle_beta   90.00
_cell.angle_gamma   90.00
#
_symmetry.space_group_name_H-M   'P 1'
#
loop_
_entity.id
_entity.type
_entity.pdbx_description
1 polymer ?
#
loop_
_entity_poly.entity_id
_entity_poly.type
_entity_poly.pdbx_seq_one_letter_code
_entity_poly.pdbx_strand_id
1 'polypeptide(L)'
;RKSISGNWKSNVGSAMLEQLAVTERHRSWIDSVAQLFGGLDICAIELLVGKDGREYIIEVNDSALSLMGDSQEEDRRHIADLVTAKMHLMSHSLSRCCHFPVFFERLRAYFLSWCF
;
A
#
# COMPACT_ATOMS: atom_id res chain seq x y z
N ARG A 1 11.19 8.99 7.27
CA ARG A 1 11.53 10.19 6.46
C ARG A 1 12.00 11.32 7.37
N LYS A 2 13.07 12.04 7.03
CA LYS A 2 13.56 13.23 7.75
C LYS A 2 13.74 14.40 6.78
N SER A 3 13.21 15.59 7.06
CA SER A 3 13.42 16.77 6.19
C SER A 3 14.88 17.18 6.19
N ILE A 4 15.42 17.52 5.01
CA ILE A 4 16.76 18.11 4.86
C ILE A 4 16.71 19.58 4.41
N SER A 5 15.51 20.12 4.16
CA SER A 5 15.30 21.51 3.74
C SER A 5 14.91 22.45 4.89
N GLY A 6 14.84 21.96 6.13
CA GLY A 6 14.38 22.73 7.30
C GLY A 6 12.85 22.88 7.38
N ASN A 7 12.08 22.22 6.51
CA ASN A 7 10.63 22.22 6.57
C ASN A 7 10.13 21.35 7.74
N TRP A 8 9.19 21.90 8.52
CA TRP A 8 8.54 21.13 9.59
C TRP A 8 7.68 19.98 9.03
N LYS A 9 7.14 20.15 7.82
CA LYS A 9 6.45 19.12 7.05
C LYS A 9 7.47 18.33 6.22
N SER A 10 7.75 17.10 6.62
CA SER A 10 8.73 16.27 5.91
C SER A 10 8.29 15.83 4.51
N ASN A 11 7.00 15.93 4.16
CA ASN A 11 6.49 15.70 2.80
C ASN A 11 6.63 16.91 1.87
N VAL A 12 7.07 18.07 2.37
CA VAL A 12 7.23 19.28 1.57
C VAL A 12 8.72 19.57 1.39
N GLY A 13 9.17 19.58 0.13
CA GLY A 13 10.57 19.80 -0.22
C GLY A 13 11.43 18.56 -0.04
N SER A 14 12.75 18.74 -0.02
CA SER A 14 13.70 17.63 0.02
C SER A 14 13.72 16.95 1.39
N ALA A 15 13.67 15.62 1.37
CA ALA A 15 13.72 14.78 2.56
C ALA A 15 14.51 13.50 2.30
N MET A 16 15.16 13.01 3.34
CA MET A 16 15.86 11.72 3.34
C MET A 16 14.89 10.62 3.75
N LEU A 17 14.89 9.53 2.98
CA LEU A 17 14.18 8.30 3.28
C LEU A 17 15.18 7.25 3.77
N GLU A 18 14.77 6.53 4.81
CA GLU A 18 15.56 5.47 5.44
C GLU A 18 14.57 4.36 5.75
N GLN A 19 14.86 3.15 5.27
CA GLN A 19 14.08 1.97 5.57
C GLN A 19 14.51 1.42 6.93
N LEU A 20 13.55 1.28 7.83
CA LEU A 20 13.78 0.77 9.18
C LEU A 20 13.13 -0.61 9.34
N ALA A 21 13.67 -1.41 10.25
CA ALA A 21 13.09 -2.69 10.59
C ALA A 21 11.69 -2.49 11.21
N VAL A 22 10.73 -3.29 10.76
CA VAL A 22 9.37 -3.31 11.31
C VAL A 22 9.42 -3.98 12.68
N THR A 23 8.95 -3.28 13.70
CA THR A 23 8.84 -3.81 15.07
C THR A 23 7.53 -4.57 15.23
N GLU A 24 7.44 -5.42 16.27
CA GLU A 24 6.18 -6.09 16.62
C GLU A 24 5.06 -5.09 16.95
N ARG A 25 5.42 -3.94 17.54
CA ARG A 25 4.49 -2.85 17.82
C ARG A 25 3.92 -2.24 16.53
N HIS A 26 4.78 -1.97 15.53
CA HIS A 26 4.34 -1.50 14.22
C HIS A 26 3.42 -2.50 13.54
N ARG A 27 3.74 -3.80 13.64
CA ARG A 27 2.92 -4.88 13.09
C ARG A 27 1.53 -4.92 13.76
N SER A 28 1.47 -4.87 15.08
CA SER A 28 0.18 -4.86 15.80
C SER A 28 -0.72 -3.71 15.37
N TRP A 29 -0.16 -2.52 15.12
CA TRP A 29 -0.92 -1.38 14.63
C TRP A 29 -1.47 -1.60 13.22
N ILE A 30 -0.62 -2.03 12.28
CA ILE A 30 -1.07 -2.26 10.90
C ILE A 30 -2.08 -3.41 10.81
N ASP A 31 -1.90 -4.47 11.60
CA ASP A 31 -2.85 -5.60 11.65
C ASP A 31 -4.23 -5.18 12.19
N SER A 32 -4.27 -4.21 13.10
CA SER A 32 -5.52 -3.64 13.62
C SER A 32 -6.20 -2.76 12.56
N VAL A 33 -5.42 -1.93 11.86
CA VAL A 33 -5.91 -1.07 10.78
C VAL A 33 -6.44 -1.91 9.60
N ALA A 34 -5.75 -2.99 9.26
CA ALA A 34 -6.12 -3.88 8.16
C ALA A 34 -7.49 -4.53 8.33
N GLN A 35 -8.04 -4.57 9.54
CA GLN A 35 -9.38 -5.14 9.82
C GLN A 35 -10.52 -4.10 9.66
N LEU A 36 -10.19 -2.83 9.47
CA LEU A 36 -11.20 -1.77 9.33
C LEU A 36 -11.99 -1.94 8.03
N PHE A 37 -13.23 -1.44 8.02
CA PHE A 37 -14.10 -1.37 6.84
C PHE A 37 -14.35 -2.71 6.13
N GLY A 38 -14.24 -3.84 6.85
CA GLY A 38 -14.42 -5.18 6.29
C GLY A 38 -13.14 -5.80 5.72
N GLY A 39 -11.99 -5.15 5.89
CA GLY A 39 -10.69 -5.63 5.45
C GLY A 39 -10.05 -4.68 4.44
N LEU A 40 -8.84 -4.21 4.75
CA LEU A 40 -8.00 -3.44 3.83
C LEU A 40 -6.87 -4.34 3.34
N ASP A 41 -6.88 -4.66 2.05
CA ASP A 41 -5.80 -5.45 1.43
C ASP A 41 -4.49 -4.67 1.31
N ILE A 42 -4.58 -3.34 1.18
CA ILE A 42 -3.45 -2.41 1.13
C ILE A 42 -3.77 -1.25 2.08
N CYS A 43 -2.88 -1.00 3.03
CA CYS A 43 -2.96 0.15 3.92
C CYS A 43 -1.58 0.56 4.45
N ALA A 44 -1.48 1.77 4.96
CA ALA A 44 -0.29 2.27 5.63
C ALA A 44 -0.66 3.15 6.83
N ILE A 45 0.27 3.28 7.77
CA ILE A 45 0.15 4.16 8.93
C ILE A 45 1.25 5.22 8.86
N GLU A 46 0.90 6.48 9.06
CA GLU A 46 1.88 7.55 9.24
C GLU A 46 2.10 7.86 10.72
N LEU A 47 3.38 7.96 11.07
CA LEU A 47 3.85 8.20 12.43
C LEU A 47 4.69 9.48 12.47
N LEU A 48 4.51 10.28 13.52
CA LEU A 48 5.48 11.28 13.96
C LEU A 48 6.33 10.73 15.09
N VAL A 49 7.64 10.89 14.99
CA VAL A 49 8.58 10.55 16.05
C VAL A 49 9.04 11.84 16.72
N GLY A 50 8.69 12.01 17.99
CA GLY A 50 9.11 13.13 18.82
C GLY A 50 10.61 13.11 19.09
N LYS A 51 11.17 14.25 19.52
CA LYS A 51 12.59 14.34 19.92
C LYS A 51 12.92 13.47 21.14
N ASP A 52 11.90 13.13 21.91
CA ASP A 52 11.93 12.20 23.05
C ASP A 52 11.83 10.72 22.63
N GLY A 53 11.78 10.44 21.32
CA GLY A 53 11.65 9.09 20.76
C GLY A 53 10.23 8.53 20.83
N ARG A 54 9.23 9.30 21.28
CA ARG A 54 7.85 8.83 21.32
C ARG A 54 7.22 8.88 19.93
N GLU A 55 6.45 7.84 19.61
CA GLU A 55 5.77 7.69 18.32
C GLU A 55 4.29 8.04 18.46
N TYR A 56 3.78 8.82 17.50
CA TYR A 56 2.40 9.28 17.45
C TYR A 56 1.81 8.95 16.09
N ILE A 57 0.75 8.13 16.06
CA ILE A 57 -0.03 7.88 14.84
C ILE A 57 -0.77 9.16 14.47
N ILE A 58 -0.61 9.62 13.24
CA ILE A 58 -1.25 10.84 12.73
C ILE A 58 -2.20 10.59 11.57
N GLU A 59 -2.03 9.50 10.83
CA GLU A 59 -2.85 9.18 9.66
C GLU A 59 -2.84 7.69 9.35
N VAL A 60 -3.91 7.24 8.72
CA VAL A 60 -4.05 5.91 8.11
C VAL A 60 -4.42 6.11 6.65
N ASN A 61 -3.66 5.49 5.76
CA ASN A 61 -3.89 5.52 4.31
C ASN A 61 -4.44 4.16 3.83
N ASP A 62 -5.34 4.20 2.86
CA ASP A 62 -5.86 3.03 2.17
C ASP A 62 -5.00 2.69 0.93
N SER A 63 -5.58 2.01 -0.07
CA SER A 63 -4.90 1.65 -1.31
C SER A 63 -4.38 2.84 -2.15
N ALA A 64 -4.82 4.08 -1.90
CA ALA A 64 -4.39 5.26 -2.65
C ALA A 64 -3.09 5.90 -2.11
N LEU A 65 -2.31 5.15 -1.34
CA LEU A 65 -1.05 5.61 -0.75
C LEU A 65 0.05 5.84 -1.80
N SER A 66 0.92 6.82 -1.54
CA SER A 66 2.12 7.04 -2.36
C SER A 66 3.21 6.03 -2.00
N LEU A 67 3.68 5.25 -2.98
CA LEU A 67 4.85 4.39 -2.79
C LEU A 67 6.11 5.26 -2.62
N MET A 68 7.01 4.86 -1.73
CA MET A 68 8.19 5.64 -1.36
C MET A 68 9.41 4.74 -1.19
N GLY A 69 10.61 5.31 -1.31
CA GLY A 69 11.88 4.62 -1.09
C GLY A 69 12.37 3.85 -2.31
N ASP A 70 13.36 2.97 -2.11
CA ASP A 70 14.00 2.23 -3.20
C ASP A 70 13.23 0.95 -3.58
N SER A 71 12.31 0.49 -2.72
CA SER A 71 11.48 -0.71 -2.92
C SER A 71 10.21 -0.48 -3.75
N GLN A 72 9.97 0.72 -4.27
CA GLN A 72 8.71 1.07 -4.96
C GLN A 72 8.36 0.11 -6.11
N GLU A 73 9.37 -0.36 -6.83
CA GLU A 73 9.20 -1.29 -7.93
C GLU A 73 8.82 -2.70 -7.45
N GLU A 74 9.36 -3.12 -6.32
CA GLU A 74 8.96 -4.37 -5.67
C GLU A 74 7.53 -4.28 -5.12
N ASP A 75 7.19 -3.17 -4.49
CA ASP A 75 5.84 -2.90 -3.99
C ASP A 75 4.79 -2.92 -5.12
N ARG A 76 5.12 -2.35 -6.29
CA ARG A 76 4.26 -2.43 -7.49
C ARG A 76 4.01 -3.87 -7.93
N ARG A 77 5.04 -4.73 -7.89
CA ARG A 77 4.89 -6.15 -8.23
C ARG A 77 4.01 -6.88 -7.22
N HIS A 78 4.21 -6.66 -5.93
CA HIS A 78 3.36 -7.24 -4.88
C HIS A 78 1.89 -6.82 -5.05
N ILE A 79 1.64 -5.54 -5.38
CA ILE A 79 0.29 -5.04 -5.66
C ILE A 79 -0.29 -5.73 -6.90
N ALA A 80 0.49 -5.89 -7.97
CA ALA A 80 0.03 -6.57 -9.19
C ALA A 80 -0.30 -8.05 -8.95
N ASP A 81 0.50 -8.75 -8.16
CA ASP A 81 0.28 -10.14 -7.79
C ASP A 81 -0.98 -10.29 -6.93
N LEU A 82 -1.17 -9.41 -5.95
CA LEU A 82 -2.36 -9.33 -5.12
C LEU A 82 -3.64 -9.11 -5.95
N VAL A 83 -3.62 -8.11 -6.84
CA VAL A 83 -4.75 -7.82 -7.73
C VAL A 83 -5.05 -9.01 -8.63
N THR A 84 -4.02 -9.62 -9.23
CA THR A 84 -4.17 -10.82 -10.08
C THR A 84 -4.78 -11.98 -9.30
N ALA A 85 -4.33 -12.23 -8.08
CA ALA A 85 -4.87 -13.28 -7.22
C ALA A 85 -6.36 -13.03 -6.89
N LYS A 86 -6.73 -11.81 -6.53
CA LYS A 86 -8.12 -11.42 -6.26
C LYS A 86 -9.00 -11.56 -7.50
N MET A 87 -8.50 -11.13 -8.65
CA MET A 87 -9.16 -11.29 -9.95
C MET A 87 -9.41 -12.77 -10.29
N HIS A 88 -8.44 -13.66 -10.07
CA HIS A 88 -8.65 -15.10 -10.26
C HIS A 88 -9.72 -15.67 -9.32
N LEU A 89 -9.70 -15.31 -8.03
CA LEU A 89 -10.71 -15.75 -7.06
C LEU A 89 -12.12 -15.29 -7.47
N MET A 90 -12.26 -14.06 -7.96
CA MET A 90 -13.52 -13.54 -8.49
C MET A 90 -13.94 -14.23 -9.80
N SER A 91 -13.00 -14.53 -10.69
CA SER A 91 -13.29 -15.25 -11.93
C SER A 91 -13.82 -16.66 -11.65
N HIS A 92 -13.23 -17.38 -10.69
CA HIS A 92 -13.71 -18.71 -10.29
C HIS A 92 -15.09 -18.67 -9.62
N SER A 93 -15.41 -17.63 -8.85
CA SER A 93 -16.76 -17.47 -8.29
C SER A 93 -17.78 -17.06 -9.36
N LEU A 94 -17.39 -16.25 -10.33
CA LEU A 94 -18.22 -15.79 -11.45
C LEU A 94 -18.36 -16.81 -12.58
N SER A 95 -17.52 -17.83 -12.67
CA SER A 95 -17.65 -18.93 -13.64
C SER A 95 -18.92 -19.79 -13.42
N ARG A 96 -19.66 -19.55 -12.33
CA ARG A 96 -21.02 -20.07 -12.12
C ARG A 96 -22.12 -19.20 -12.76
N CYS A 97 -21.80 -18.00 -13.25
CA CYS A 97 -22.68 -17.07 -13.94
C CYS A 97 -22.19 -16.83 -15.38
N CYS A 98 -23.00 -17.20 -16.37
CA CYS A 98 -22.60 -17.56 -17.74
C CYS A 98 -22.10 -16.42 -18.68
N HIS A 99 -21.63 -15.26 -18.20
CA HIS A 99 -21.45 -14.08 -19.09
C HIS A 99 -20.19 -13.20 -18.91
N PHE A 100 -19.13 -13.66 -18.24
CA PHE A 100 -18.01 -12.78 -17.86
C PHE A 100 -16.69 -12.76 -18.71
N PRO A 101 -16.43 -13.62 -19.72
CA PRO A 101 -15.04 -13.85 -20.15
C PRO A 101 -14.37 -12.70 -20.94
N VAL A 102 -15.11 -11.74 -21.51
CA VAL A 102 -14.53 -10.72 -22.43
C VAL A 102 -14.03 -9.47 -21.69
N PHE A 103 -14.56 -9.16 -20.51
CA PHE A 103 -14.12 -7.98 -19.72
C PHE A 103 -12.78 -8.24 -19.00
N PHE A 104 -12.51 -9.49 -18.66
CA PHE A 104 -11.37 -9.94 -17.86
C PHE A 104 -10.03 -9.82 -18.60
N GLU A 105 -9.98 -10.22 -19.87
CA GLU A 105 -8.79 -10.12 -20.73
C GLU A 105 -8.36 -8.67 -20.96
N ARG A 106 -9.32 -7.76 -21.17
CA ARG A 106 -9.03 -6.33 -21.34
C ARG A 106 -8.52 -5.67 -20.06
N LEU A 107 -9.12 -5.97 -18.89
CA LEU A 107 -8.66 -5.36 -17.63
C LEU A 107 -7.24 -5.84 -17.26
N ARG A 108 -6.95 -7.12 -17.49
CA ARG A 108 -5.62 -7.70 -17.28
C ARG A 108 -4.59 -7.06 -18.21
N ALA A 109 -4.92 -6.85 -19.49
CA ALA A 109 -4.03 -6.16 -20.43
C ALA A 109 -3.81 -4.69 -20.07
N TYR A 110 -4.85 -3.98 -19.62
CA TYR A 110 -4.75 -2.58 -19.18
C TYR A 110 -3.91 -2.43 -17.90
N PHE A 111 -4.09 -3.31 -16.91
CA PHE A 111 -3.32 -3.26 -15.67
C PHE A 111 -1.84 -3.64 -15.89
N LEU A 112 -1.57 -4.68 -16.69
CA LEU A 112 -0.21 -5.05 -17.06
C LEU A 112 0.51 -3.97 -17.89
N SER A 113 -0.23 -3.20 -18.69
CA SER A 113 0.33 -2.07 -19.45
C SER A 113 0.59 -0.82 -18.60
N TRP A 114 0.09 -0.75 -17.37
CA TRP A 114 0.29 0.40 -16.46
C TRP A 114 1.30 0.08 -15.35
N CYS A 115 1.57 -1.19 -15.09
CA CYS A 115 2.56 -1.67 -14.13
C CYS A 115 3.99 -1.83 -14.70
N PHE A 116 4.20 -1.71 -16.02
CA PHE A 116 5.52 -1.79 -16.68
C PHE A 116 5.85 -0.50 -17.44
#